data_AF-A0A1J3HJ19-F1
#
_entry.id   AF-A0A1J3HJ19-F1
#
_cell.length_a   1.000
_cell.length_b   1.000
_cell.length_c   1.000
_cell.angle_alpha   90.00
_cell.angle_beta   90.00
_cell.angle_gamma   90.00
#
_symmetry.space_group_name_H-M   'P 1'
#
loop_
_entity.id
_entity.type
_entity.pdbx_description
1 polymer ?
#
loop_
_entity_poly.entity_id
_entity_poly.type
_entity_poly.pdbx_seq_one_letter_code
_entity_poly.pdbx_strand_id
1 'polypeptide(L)'
;ENPSDFFDYVIEELKKEGTILTEEIALDLMFVLLFASFETTSLALTLAIKFLSEDPSVLIRLTEEHDTILRNREDANSGLTWKEYKSMTYTFQFINETARLANIVPAIFRKALRDIQYKDYTIPAGWA
;
A
#
# COMPACT_ATOMS: atom_id res chain seq x y z
N GLU A 1 17.91 18.79 12.10
CA GLU A 1 18.37 17.78 11.13
C GLU A 1 17.20 17.49 10.20
N ASN A 2 17.39 16.93 9.00
CA ASN A 2 16.21 16.49 8.23
C ASN A 2 15.72 15.20 8.89
N PRO A 3 14.42 15.09 9.22
CA PRO A 3 13.89 13.87 9.81
C PRO A 3 14.17 12.70 8.85
N SER A 4 14.80 11.64 9.36
CA SER A 4 15.29 10.53 8.55
C SER A 4 14.17 9.54 8.22
N ASP A 5 13.16 9.47 9.10
CA ASP A 5 11.97 8.68 8.92
C ASP A 5 10.69 9.36 9.47
N PHE A 6 9.59 8.62 9.41
CA PHE A 6 8.28 9.09 9.89
C PHE A 6 8.27 9.35 11.40
N PHE A 7 8.96 8.55 12.21
CA PHE A 7 8.99 8.74 13.67
C PHE A 7 9.77 9.98 14.04
N ASP A 8 10.89 10.24 13.38
CA ASP A 8 11.63 11.49 13.52
C ASP A 8 10.71 12.69 13.23
N TYR A 9 9.93 12.61 12.15
CA TYR A 9 8.99 13.68 11.79
C TYR A 9 7.92 13.89 12.87
N VAL A 10 7.34 12.82 13.42
CA VAL A 10 6.36 12.89 14.51
C VAL A 10 6.98 13.54 15.75
N ILE A 11 8.20 13.14 16.13
CA ILE A 11 8.91 13.68 17.30
C ILE A 11 9.29 15.14 17.10
N GLU A 12 9.72 15.54 15.91
CA GLU A 12 10.01 16.92 15.59
C GLU A 12 8.76 17.80 15.61
N GLU A 13 7.64 17.30 15.09
CA GLU A 13 6.37 18.01 15.09
C GLU A 13 5.82 18.20 16.52
N LEU A 14 5.93 17.18 17.38
CA LEU A 14 5.56 17.27 18.80
C LEU A 14 6.32 18.37 19.57
N LYS A 15 7.52 18.75 19.12
CA LYS A 15 8.34 19.79 19.75
C LYS A 15 7.95 21.22 19.31
N LYS A 16 7.10 21.38 18.30
CA LYS A 16 6.74 22.71 17.78
C LYS A 16 5.66 23.36 18.64
N GLU A 17 5.86 24.64 18.98
CA GLU A 17 4.83 25.42 19.67
C GLU A 17 3.59 25.61 18.78
N GLY A 18 2.41 25.43 19.35
CA GLY A 18 1.13 25.59 18.65
C GLY A 18 0.76 24.45 17.70
N THR A 19 1.48 23.32 17.72
CA THR A 19 1.07 22.13 16.96
C THR A 19 -0.25 21.56 17.46
N ILE A 20 -1.01 20.96 16.54
CA ILE A 20 -2.22 20.18 16.88
C ILE A 20 -1.88 18.75 17.32
N LEU A 21 -0.63 18.32 17.10
CA LEU A 21 -0.18 16.97 17.41
C LEU A 21 0.08 16.85 18.91
N THR A 22 -0.76 16.09 19.61
CA THR A 22 -0.53 15.72 21.01
C THR A 22 0.17 14.36 21.09
N GLU A 23 0.74 14.02 22.24
CA GLU A 23 1.32 12.67 22.46
C GLU A 23 0.28 11.56 22.23
N GLU A 24 -0.98 11.78 22.60
CA GLU A 24 -2.09 10.85 22.36
C GLU A 24 -2.34 10.67 20.85
N ILE A 25 -2.44 11.77 20.09
CA ILE A 25 -2.61 11.70 18.63
C ILE A 25 -1.41 11.03 17.96
N ALA A 26 -0.19 11.32 18.44
CA ALA A 26 1.02 10.68 17.93
C ALA A 26 1.00 9.16 18.16
N LEU A 27 0.63 8.71 19.36
CA LEU A 27 0.46 7.29 19.66
C LEU A 27 -0.60 6.64 18.78
N ASP A 28 -1.77 7.29 18.62
CA ASP A 28 -2.83 6.80 17.74
C ASP A 28 -2.36 6.66 16.29
N LEU A 29 -1.61 7.64 15.77
CA LEU A 29 -1.03 7.58 14.41
C LEU A 29 -0.06 6.40 14.26
N MET A 30 0.75 6.11 15.28
CA MET A 30 1.66 4.95 15.26
C MET A 30 0.87 3.64 15.18
N PHE A 31 -0.18 3.49 15.98
CA PHE A 31 -1.03 2.29 15.95
C PHE A 31 -1.81 2.15 14.65
N VAL A 32 -2.39 3.24 14.14
CA VAL A 32 -3.13 3.23 12.88
C VAL A 32 -2.21 2.86 11.71
N LEU A 33 -0.98 3.38 11.66
CA LEU A 33 -0.03 3.05 10.61
C LEU A 33 0.38 1.57 10.67
N LEU A 34 0.65 1.05 11.86
CA LEU A 34 0.96 -0.37 12.06
C LEU A 34 -0.19 -1.27 11.61
N PHE A 35 -1.40 -0.97 12.08
CA PHE A 35 -2.60 -1.74 11.74
C PHE A 35 -2.89 -1.70 10.24
N ALA A 36 -2.91 -0.50 9.64
CA ALA A 36 -3.23 -0.32 8.23
C ALA A 36 -2.21 -1.01 7.30
N SER A 37 -0.93 -0.98 7.65
CA SER A 37 0.13 -1.62 6.86
C SER A 37 0.13 -3.15 7.01
N PHE A 38 -0.15 -3.66 8.21
CA PHE A 38 -0.13 -5.10 8.47
C PHE A 38 -1.32 -5.83 7.85
N GLU A 39 -2.55 -5.42 8.18
CA GLU A 39 -3.77 -6.13 7.75
C GLU A 39 -3.88 -6.20 6.23
N THR A 40 -3.62 -5.08 5.55
CA THR A 40 -3.74 -5.01 4.09
C THR A 40 -2.62 -5.76 3.37
N THR A 41 -1.37 -5.54 3.77
CA THR A 41 -0.20 -6.12 3.07
C THR A 41 -0.07 -7.62 3.32
N SER A 42 -0.36 -8.09 4.54
CA SER A 42 -0.28 -9.52 4.86
C SER A 42 -1.28 -10.35 4.04
N LEU A 43 -2.52 -9.85 3.88
CA LEU A 43 -3.53 -10.47 3.04
C LEU A 43 -3.12 -10.43 1.56
N ALA A 44 -2.62 -9.30 1.08
CA ALA A 44 -2.11 -9.15 -0.28
C ALA A 44 -1.01 -10.18 -0.60
N LEU A 45 -0.02 -10.31 0.29
CA LEU A 45 1.09 -11.25 0.14
C LEU A 45 0.62 -12.70 0.19
N THR A 46 -0.29 -13.03 1.11
CA THR A 46 -0.85 -14.38 1.23
C THR A 46 -1.52 -14.80 -0.08
N LEU A 47 -2.33 -13.90 -0.66
CA LEU A 47 -3.02 -14.17 -1.91
C LEU A 47 -2.09 -14.14 -3.12
N ALA A 48 -1.08 -13.26 -3.14
CA ALA A 48 -0.03 -13.28 -4.15
C ALA A 48 0.66 -14.66 -4.20
N ILE A 49 1.11 -15.17 -3.05
CA ILE A 49 1.77 -16.48 -2.97
C ILE A 49 0.85 -17.60 -3.41
N LYS A 50 -0.43 -17.56 -3.02
CA LYS A 50 -1.44 -18.52 -3.48
C LYS A 50 -1.61 -18.48 -5.00
N PHE A 51 -1.71 -17.29 -5.61
CA PHE A 51 -1.86 -17.18 -7.07
C PHE A 51 -0.62 -17.69 -7.81
N LEU A 52 0.58 -17.46 -7.27
CA LEU A 52 1.82 -18.00 -7.83
C LEU A 52 1.90 -19.53 -7.71
N SER A 53 1.37 -20.12 -6.64
CA SER A 53 1.37 -21.58 -6.48
C SER A 53 0.35 -22.27 -7.39
N GLU A 54 -0.74 -21.58 -7.76
CA GLU A 54 -1.77 -22.09 -8.66
C GLU A 54 -1.40 -21.93 -10.14
N ASP A 55 -0.59 -20.93 -10.51
CA ASP A 55 -0.11 -20.73 -11.87
C ASP A 55 1.43 -20.61 -11.94
N PRO A 56 2.15 -21.73 -12.09
CA PRO A 56 3.60 -21.73 -12.23
C PRO A 56 4.13 -20.91 -13.41
N SER A 57 3.32 -20.66 -14.46
CA SER A 57 3.75 -19.88 -15.62
C SER A 57 3.96 -18.41 -15.26
N VAL A 58 3.17 -17.88 -14.32
CA VAL A 58 3.33 -16.52 -13.79
C VAL A 58 4.65 -16.40 -13.03
N LEU A 59 4.96 -17.39 -12.19
CA LEU A 59 6.21 -17.41 -11.44
C LEU A 59 7.42 -17.44 -12.36
N ILE A 60 7.41 -18.32 -13.38
CA ILE A 60 8.50 -18.40 -14.38
C ILE A 60 8.72 -17.03 -15.03
N ARG A 61 7.65 -16.37 -15.46
CA ARG A 61 7.76 -15.07 -16.14
C ARG A 61 8.23 -13.94 -15.22
N LEU A 62 7.86 -13.96 -13.94
CA LEU A 62 8.43 -13.04 -12.94
C LEU A 62 9.94 -13.28 -12.76
N THR A 63 10.34 -14.55 -12.64
CA THR A 63 11.76 -14.92 -12.53
C THR A 63 12.55 -14.48 -13.76
N GLU A 64 12.02 -14.69 -14.97
CA GLU A 64 12.66 -14.24 -16.21
C GLU A 64 12.86 -12.71 -16.27
N GLU A 65 11.87 -11.94 -15.82
CA GLU A 65 11.97 -10.48 -15.70
C GLU A 65 13.09 -10.08 -14.72
N HIS A 66 13.10 -10.66 -13.52
CA HIS A 66 14.09 -10.34 -12.48
C HIS A 66 15.50 -10.80 -12.85
N ASP A 67 15.65 -11.98 -13.44
CA ASP A 67 16.94 -12.49 -13.91
C ASP A 67 17.51 -11.63 -15.04
N THR A 68 16.65 -11.09 -15.92
CA THR A 68 17.09 -10.18 -16.97
C THR A 68 17.63 -8.88 -16.40
N ILE A 69 16.99 -8.35 -15.35
CA ILE A 69 17.50 -7.18 -14.62
C ILE A 69 18.86 -7.50 -14.00
N LEU A 70 19.00 -8.62 -13.29
CA LEU A 70 20.25 -9.03 -12.64
C LEU A 70 21.40 -9.25 -13.65
N ARG A 71 21.13 -9.88 -14.79
CA ARG A 71 22.15 -10.09 -15.85
C ARG A 71 22.66 -8.79 -16.47
N ASN A 72 21.84 -7.74 -16.46
CA ASN A 72 22.19 -6.45 -17.03
C ASN A 72 22.90 -5.53 -16.01
N ARG A 73 23.11 -5.98 -14.77
CA ARG A 73 23.84 -5.21 -13.75
C ARG A 73 25.34 -5.24 -14.03
N GLU A 74 25.97 -4.08 -13.87
CA GLU A 74 27.43 -3.96 -13.90
C GLU A 74 28.07 -4.60 -12.66
N ASP A 75 27.44 -4.45 -11.49
CA ASP A 75 27.82 -5.10 -10.23
C ASP A 75 26.69 -6.02 -9.75
N ALA A 76 26.94 -7.33 -9.79
CA ALA A 76 26.00 -8.35 -9.33
C ALA A 76 25.72 -8.28 -7.81
N ASN A 77 26.61 -7.68 -7.03
CA ASN A 77 26.45 -7.52 -5.57
C ASN A 77 25.74 -6.22 -5.18
N SER A 78 25.42 -5.36 -6.16
CA SER A 78 24.70 -4.12 -5.89
C SER A 78 23.23 -4.39 -5.50
N GLY A 79 22.69 -3.55 -4.63
CA GLY A 79 21.28 -3.59 -4.24
C GLY A 79 20.32 -3.21 -5.37
N LEU A 80 19.02 -3.46 -5.17
CA LEU A 80 18.00 -3.03 -6.13
C LEU A 80 17.98 -1.51 -6.27
N THR A 81 18.11 -1.03 -7.50
CA THR A 81 18.06 0.41 -7.80
C THR A 81 16.65 0.86 -8.15
N TRP A 82 16.39 2.16 -8.02
CA TRP A 82 15.08 2.72 -8.37
C TRP A 82 14.74 2.63 -9.86
N LYS A 83 15.76 2.68 -10.71
CA LYS A 83 15.61 2.49 -12.16
C LYS A 83 15.14 1.07 -12.48
N GLU A 84 15.71 0.08 -11.81
CA GLU A 84 15.36 -1.34 -12.00
C GLU A 84 13.97 -1.64 -11.46
N TYR A 85 13.67 -1.20 -10.23
CA TYR A 85 12.34 -1.33 -9.65
C TYR A 85 11.26 -0.81 -10.60
N LYS A 86 11.47 0.38 -11.18
CA LYS A 86 10.53 0.97 -12.15
C LYS A 86 10.45 0.22 -13.48
N SER A 87 11.44 -0.59 -13.84
CA SER A 87 11.40 -1.39 -15.06
C SER A 87 10.67 -2.73 -14.93
N MET A 88 10.32 -3.15 -13.71
CA MET A 88 9.65 -4.43 -13.41
C MET A 88 8.16 -4.44 -13.82
N THR A 89 7.91 -4.29 -15.12
CA THR A 89 6.58 -4.09 -15.70
C THR A 89 5.65 -5.27 -15.39
N TYR A 90 6.11 -6.50 -15.56
CA TYR A 90 5.32 -7.70 -15.31
C TYR A 90 5.06 -7.91 -13.82
N THR A 91 6.04 -7.61 -12.96
CA THR A 91 5.86 -7.61 -11.51
C THR A 91 4.74 -6.65 -11.08
N PHE A 92 4.69 -5.43 -11.62
CA PHE A 92 3.60 -4.51 -11.33
C PHE A 92 2.24 -5.01 -11.85
N GLN A 93 2.21 -5.65 -13.02
CA GLN A 93 0.98 -6.26 -13.53
C GLN A 93 0.47 -7.35 -12.57
N PHE A 94 1.36 -8.21 -12.08
CA PHE A 94 1.03 -9.24 -11.11
C PHE A 94 0.55 -8.67 -9.76
N ILE A 95 1.22 -7.63 -9.24
CA ILE A 95 0.80 -6.94 -8.01
C ILE A 95 -0.61 -6.34 -8.17
N ASN A 96 -0.84 -5.64 -9.29
CA ASN A 96 -2.13 -5.02 -9.58
C ASN A 96 -3.24 -6.07 -9.74
N GLU A 97 -2.96 -7.18 -10.41
CA GLU A 97 -3.93 -8.26 -10.61
C GLU A 97 -4.22 -8.99 -9.30
N THR A 98 -3.20 -9.19 -8.46
CA THR A 98 -3.38 -9.70 -7.09
C THR A 98 -4.30 -8.78 -6.31
N ALA A 99 -4.04 -7.46 -6.30
CA ALA A 99 -4.89 -6.50 -5.58
C ALA A 99 -6.33 -6.47 -6.11
N ARG A 100 -6.51 -6.58 -7.44
CA ARG A 100 -7.82 -6.64 -8.10
C ARG A 100 -8.63 -7.86 -7.68
N LEU A 101 -7.99 -9.03 -7.61
CA LEU A 101 -8.65 -10.29 -7.24
C LEU A 101 -8.81 -10.46 -5.73
N ALA A 102 -7.87 -9.94 -4.95
CA ALA A 102 -7.83 -10.11 -3.50
C ALA A 102 -8.96 -9.37 -2.78
N ASN A 103 -9.44 -8.26 -3.34
CA ASN A 103 -10.50 -7.43 -2.75
C ASN A 103 -10.26 -7.12 -1.25
N ILE A 104 -9.03 -6.72 -0.94
CA ILE A 104 -8.48 -6.59 0.44
C ILE A 104 -9.36 -5.71 1.33
N VAL A 105 -9.93 -4.63 0.77
CA VAL A 105 -10.88 -3.75 1.45
C VAL A 105 -12.20 -3.80 0.67
N PRO A 106 -13.12 -4.71 1.02
CA PRO A 106 -14.29 -5.02 0.19
C PRO A 106 -15.37 -3.95 0.21
N ALA A 107 -15.40 -3.09 1.23
CA ALA A 107 -16.42 -2.07 1.38
C ALA A 107 -15.84 -0.81 2.03
N ILE A 108 -16.40 0.33 1.62
CA ILE A 108 -16.10 1.64 2.18
C ILE A 108 -17.44 2.28 2.56
N PHE A 109 -17.73 2.30 3.86
CA PHE A 109 -19.00 2.82 4.37
C PHE A 109 -18.98 4.35 4.49
N ARG A 110 -20.14 4.97 4.28
CA ARG A 110 -20.34 6.42 4.37
C ARG A 110 -21.73 6.69 4.96
N LYS A 111 -21.82 7.76 5.76
CA LYS A 111 -23.09 8.33 6.21
C LYS A 111 -23.44 9.53 5.35
N ALA A 112 -24.65 9.55 4.80
CA ALA A 112 -25.17 10.72 4.10
C ALA A 112 -25.43 11.86 5.10
N LEU A 113 -24.70 12.97 4.98
CA LEU A 113 -24.89 14.14 5.86
C LEU A 113 -26.07 15.03 5.46
N ARG A 114 -26.55 14.86 4.23
CA ARG A 114 -27.68 15.57 3.62
C ARG A 114 -28.28 14.68 2.53
N ASP A 115 -29.45 15.04 2.04
CA ASP A 115 -30.04 14.36 0.89
C ASP A 115 -29.12 14.48 -0.33
N ILE A 116 -28.86 13.35 -0.99
CA ILE A 116 -28.04 13.26 -2.20
C ILE A 116 -28.93 12.76 -3.34
N GLN A 117 -29.06 13.57 -4.40
CA GLN A 117 -29.68 13.10 -5.63
C GLN A 117 -28.67 12.30 -6.44
N TYR A 118 -29.04 11.06 -6.78
CA TYR A 118 -28.26 10.19 -7.65
C TYR A 118 -29.19 9.58 -8.70
N LYS A 119 -29.06 10.06 -9.94
CA LYS A 119 -30.00 9.75 -11.03
C LYS A 119 -31.43 10.08 -10.59
N ASP A 120 -32.36 9.14 -10.71
CA ASP A 120 -33.77 9.30 -10.35
C ASP A 120 -34.05 8.96 -8.87
N TYR A 121 -33.01 8.74 -8.06
CA TYR A 121 -33.14 8.36 -6.65
C TYR A 121 -32.61 9.44 -5.71
N THR A 122 -33.27 9.56 -4.56
CA THR A 122 -32.79 10.38 -3.44
C THR A 122 -32.26 9.47 -2.33
N ILE A 123 -30.98 9.63 -1.99
CA ILE A 123 -30.35 9.03 -0.81
C ILE A 123 -30.61 9.99 0.36
N PRO A 124 -31.50 9.68 1.32
CA PRO A 124 -31.84 10.60 2.41
C PRO A 124 -30.67 10.88 3.35
N ALA A 125 -30.68 12.08 3.92
CA ALA A 125 -29.84 12.48 5.03
C ALA A 125 -29.99 11.47 6.18
N GLY A 126 -28.86 11.13 6.80
CA GLY A 126 -28.78 10.20 7.91
C GLY A 126 -28.63 8.73 7.52
N TRP A 127 -28.77 8.36 6.24
CA TRP A 127 -28.55 6.98 5.78
C TRP A 127 -27.07 6.57 5.99
N ALA A 128 -26.84 5.49 6.72
CA ALA A 128 -25.52 4.88 7.02
C ALA A 128 -25.62 3.35 6.97
#